data_AF-A0A090RV07-F1
#
_entry.id   AF-A0A090RV07-F1
#
_cell.length_a   1.000
_cell.length_b   1.000
_cell.length_c   1.000
_cell.angle_alpha   90.00
_cell.angle_beta   90.00
_cell.angle_gamma   90.00
#
_symmetry.space_group_name_H-M   'P 1'
#
loop_
_entity.id
_entity.type
_entity.pdbx_description
1 polymer ?
#
loop_
_entity_poly.entity_id
_entity_poly.type
_entity_poly.pdbx_seq_one_letter_code
_entity_poly.pdbx_strand_id
1 'polypeptide(L)'
;MVVEPFHIADISATTAPFNFPTPNNLRRAESALQVTLKCNDPDTTFSQLTTEHFDFYVRGFESSSRGLIDLLLLNTEAITLWNGNQQESINTSRLRTRVSDSNFTWLPSYDGHLTGFDILRDYFAFPDKAAYMRVDDLGDQLRAFNSNEVTLTLFIQHLPVEYLSLFSPEVIQLNTVPALNLFRRRGEPLRYDFSKLSMPVIADAQQQDHYTVVSVESVNEVLSTGEVPLTPIYESGYWSDSDAPQWQSSQYWDHKGRRRMNLSVSYAQMPMDQESVVLSTQLMVCNGRTPCLIPTGTWLNVWQRSTYLASLRLLKPPRHRNTLHWIIN
;
A
#
# COMPACT_ATOMS: atom_id res chain seq x y z
N MET A 1 3.58 5.85 7.51
CA MET A 1 2.97 6.75 6.53
C MET A 1 3.33 8.16 6.95
N VAL A 2 4.04 8.89 6.09
CA VAL A 2 4.29 10.32 6.29
C VAL A 2 3.17 11.04 5.54
N VAL A 3 2.46 11.93 6.23
CA VAL A 3 1.45 12.79 5.59
C VAL A 3 2.16 14.10 5.30
N GLU A 4 2.23 14.45 4.02
CA GLU A 4 2.84 15.69 3.59
C GLU A 4 1.91 16.87 3.98
N PRO A 5 2.46 17.95 4.56
CA PRO A 5 1.68 19.06 5.13
C PRO A 5 1.22 20.07 4.06
N PHE A 6 0.88 19.59 2.87
CA PHE A 6 0.36 20.38 1.75
C PHE A 6 -0.71 19.62 0.99
N HIS A 7 -1.50 20.36 0.22
CA HIS A 7 -2.55 19.83 -0.65
C HIS A 7 -2.43 20.39 -2.06
N ILE A 8 -3.12 19.76 -3.00
CA ILE A 8 -3.27 20.27 -4.37
C ILE A 8 -4.35 21.36 -4.31
N ALA A 9 -3.97 22.60 -4.57
CA ALA A 9 -4.86 23.74 -4.64
C ALA A 9 -5.55 23.84 -6.01
N ASP A 10 -4.82 23.55 -7.08
CA ASP A 10 -5.35 23.58 -8.45
C ASP A 10 -4.61 22.62 -9.38
N ILE A 11 -5.30 22.17 -10.43
CA ILE A 11 -4.71 21.42 -11.54
C ILE A 11 -5.30 21.94 -12.83
N SER A 12 -4.43 22.32 -13.77
CA SER A 12 -4.85 22.73 -15.10
C SER A 12 -3.92 22.17 -16.17
N ALA A 13 -4.46 21.93 -17.35
CA ALA A 13 -3.68 21.57 -18.52
C ALA A 13 -3.96 22.57 -19.64
N THR A 14 -2.90 23.04 -20.29
CA THR A 14 -2.98 24.06 -21.35
C THR A 14 -2.15 23.66 -22.54
N THR A 15 -2.49 24.22 -23.71
CA THR A 15 -1.70 24.08 -24.94
C THR A 15 -0.85 25.31 -25.19
N ALA A 16 0.22 25.16 -25.96
CA ALA A 16 0.99 26.29 -26.45
C ALA A 16 0.12 27.26 -27.29
N PRO A 17 0.40 28.58 -27.30
CA PRO A 17 1.48 29.25 -26.55
C PRO A 17 1.17 29.37 -25.06
N PHE A 18 2.18 29.13 -24.23
CA PHE A 18 2.07 29.21 -22.77
C PHE A 18 2.12 30.68 -22.30
N ASN A 19 1.25 31.06 -21.38
CA ASN A 19 1.18 32.40 -20.77
C ASN A 19 1.91 32.49 -19.42
N PHE A 20 2.77 31.52 -19.12
CA PHE A 20 3.58 31.43 -17.91
C PHE A 20 5.04 31.13 -18.27
N PRO A 21 5.99 31.29 -17.32
CA PRO A 21 7.40 31.06 -17.59
C PRO A 21 7.70 29.67 -18.14
N THR A 22 8.48 29.63 -19.22
CA THR A 22 8.93 28.39 -19.88
C THR A 22 10.45 28.28 -19.77
N PRO A 23 11.00 27.06 -19.64
CA PRO A 23 12.44 26.88 -19.61
C PRO A 23 13.05 27.11 -21.01
N ASN A 24 14.26 27.68 -21.06
CA ASN A 24 14.92 28.11 -22.31
C ASN A 24 15.18 26.97 -23.32
N ASN A 25 15.21 25.72 -22.86
CA ASN A 25 15.48 24.54 -23.67
C ASN A 25 14.23 23.86 -24.22
N LEU A 26 13.03 24.43 -24.00
CA LEU A 26 11.77 23.87 -24.46
C LEU A 26 11.64 23.98 -25.98
N ARG A 27 11.41 22.86 -26.68
CA ARG A 27 11.34 22.84 -28.15
C ARG A 27 10.11 22.17 -28.72
N ARG A 28 9.65 21.07 -28.11
CA ARG A 28 8.63 20.18 -28.70
C ARG A 28 7.34 20.10 -27.88
N ALA A 29 7.31 20.68 -26.68
CA ALA A 29 6.13 20.66 -25.84
C ALA A 29 4.96 21.44 -26.45
N GLU A 30 3.91 20.71 -26.85
CA GLU A 30 2.65 21.28 -27.33
C GLU A 30 1.69 21.58 -26.17
N SER A 31 1.91 20.98 -25.00
CA SER A 31 1.03 21.11 -23.83
C SER A 31 1.81 21.17 -22.52
N ALA A 32 1.16 21.64 -21.46
CA ALA A 32 1.70 21.70 -20.13
C ALA A 32 0.63 21.34 -19.10
N LEU A 33 0.98 20.49 -18.13
CA LEU A 33 0.18 20.17 -16.95
C LEU A 33 0.75 20.92 -15.75
N GLN A 34 -0.03 21.82 -15.17
CA GLN A 34 0.31 22.56 -13.97
C GLN A 34 -0.42 21.97 -12.76
N VAL A 35 0.33 21.69 -11.71
CA VAL A 35 -0.17 21.21 -10.41
C VAL A 35 0.27 22.21 -9.36
N THR A 36 -0.67 22.97 -8.82
CA THR A 36 -0.41 23.97 -7.79
C THR A 36 -0.55 23.34 -6.43
N LEU A 37 0.52 23.39 -5.64
CA LEU A 37 0.63 22.84 -4.30
C LEU A 37 0.68 23.96 -3.28
N LYS A 38 -0.04 23.80 -2.18
CA LYS A 38 -0.13 24.81 -1.11
C LYS A 38 0.02 24.16 0.25
N CYS A 39 0.86 24.74 1.12
CA CYS A 39 0.99 24.28 2.50
C CYS A 39 -0.33 24.45 3.26
N ASN A 40 -0.60 23.53 4.19
CA ASN A 40 -1.84 23.56 4.97
C ASN A 40 -1.86 24.70 6.00
N ASP A 41 -0.68 25.02 6.56
CA ASP A 41 -0.48 26.16 7.44
C ASP A 41 -0.06 27.39 6.60
N PRO A 42 -0.80 28.52 6.67
CA PRO A 42 -0.46 29.75 5.96
C PRO A 42 0.94 30.32 6.26
N ASP A 43 1.46 30.10 7.47
CA ASP A 43 2.74 30.65 7.90
C ASP A 43 3.95 29.76 7.52
N THR A 44 3.67 28.54 7.06
CA THR A 44 4.69 27.58 6.62
C THR A 44 5.02 27.77 5.14
N THR A 45 6.30 27.70 4.79
CA THR A 45 6.78 27.74 3.40
C THR A 45 7.40 26.42 2.96
N PHE A 46 7.43 26.16 1.65
CA PHE A 46 8.04 24.93 1.10
C PHE A 46 9.52 24.77 1.48
N SER A 47 10.25 25.88 1.65
CA SER A 47 11.64 25.84 2.10
C SER A 47 11.87 25.29 3.52
N GLN A 48 10.82 25.30 4.35
CA GLN A 48 10.86 24.80 5.73
C GLN A 48 10.45 23.32 5.81
N LEU A 49 9.88 22.76 4.73
CA LEU A 49 9.47 21.37 4.68
C LEU A 49 10.69 20.47 4.46
N THR A 50 10.64 19.26 5.04
CA THR A 50 11.63 18.20 4.81
C THR A 50 11.24 17.29 3.65
N THR A 51 10.41 17.79 2.74
CA THR A 51 9.86 17.01 1.61
C THR A 51 10.93 16.85 0.55
N GLU A 52 11.24 15.60 0.21
CA GLU A 52 12.26 15.25 -0.78
C GLU A 52 11.67 14.87 -2.14
N HIS A 53 10.35 14.66 -2.22
CA HIS A 53 9.66 14.20 -3.42
C HIS A 53 8.17 14.53 -3.38
N PHE A 54 7.53 14.54 -4.54
CA PHE A 54 6.07 14.59 -4.64
C PHE A 54 5.51 13.27 -5.14
N ASP A 55 4.63 12.66 -4.35
CA ASP A 55 3.96 11.40 -4.67
C ASP A 55 2.52 11.63 -5.10
N PHE A 56 2.24 11.35 -6.36
CA PHE A 56 0.94 11.55 -6.97
C PHE A 56 0.26 10.22 -7.26
N TYR A 57 -1.02 10.14 -6.92
CA TYR A 57 -1.92 9.04 -7.31
C TYR A 57 -2.97 9.54 -8.29
N VAL A 58 -3.05 8.94 -9.47
CA VAL A 58 -4.06 9.23 -10.48
C VAL A 58 -5.30 8.36 -10.21
N ARG A 59 -6.29 8.96 -9.54
CA ARG A 59 -7.51 8.26 -9.10
C ARG A 59 -8.33 7.72 -10.28
N GLY A 60 -8.43 8.51 -11.35
CA GLY A 60 -9.18 8.14 -12.54
C GLY A 60 -8.98 9.19 -13.61
N PHE A 61 -8.64 8.73 -14.81
CA PHE A 61 -8.48 9.58 -15.98
C PHE A 61 -9.00 8.83 -17.20
N GLU A 62 -10.09 9.34 -17.76
CA GLU A 62 -10.83 8.70 -18.86
C GLU A 62 -11.02 7.18 -18.65
N SER A 63 -10.39 6.35 -19.49
CA SER A 63 -10.49 4.89 -19.48
C SER A 63 -9.38 4.20 -18.65
N SER A 64 -8.24 4.87 -18.38
CA SER A 64 -7.10 4.27 -17.68
C SER A 64 -6.12 5.28 -17.06
N SER A 65 -6.04 5.32 -15.73
CA SER A 65 -5.00 6.07 -14.99
C SER A 65 -3.58 5.69 -15.40
N ARG A 66 -3.36 4.40 -15.72
CA ARG A 66 -2.05 3.89 -16.16
C ARG A 66 -1.64 4.51 -17.49
N GLY A 67 -2.60 4.66 -18.42
CA GLY A 67 -2.33 5.29 -19.72
C GLY A 67 -1.85 6.73 -19.57
N LEU A 68 -2.45 7.48 -18.63
CA LEU A 68 -1.97 8.84 -18.31
C LEU A 68 -0.54 8.81 -17.73
N ILE A 69 -0.27 7.92 -16.77
CA ILE A 69 1.07 7.80 -16.18
C ILE A 69 2.12 7.47 -17.26
N ASP A 70 1.84 6.50 -18.13
CA ASP A 70 2.74 6.12 -19.22
C ASP A 70 2.95 7.30 -20.19
N LEU A 71 1.88 8.04 -20.53
CA LEU A 71 1.97 9.24 -21.37
C LEU A 71 2.86 10.31 -20.73
N LEU A 72 2.66 10.63 -19.46
CA LEU A 72 3.45 11.64 -18.75
C LEU A 72 4.91 11.22 -18.65
N LEU A 73 5.20 9.96 -18.31
CA LEU A 73 6.57 9.46 -18.20
C LEU A 73 7.31 9.46 -19.53
N LEU A 74 6.65 9.12 -20.64
CA LEU A 74 7.29 9.01 -21.94
C LEU A 74 7.40 10.34 -22.69
N ASN A 75 6.47 11.27 -22.47
CA ASN A 75 6.34 12.48 -23.30
C ASN A 75 6.69 13.78 -22.58
N THR A 76 7.02 13.76 -21.28
CA THR A 76 7.47 14.97 -20.56
C THR A 76 8.87 15.38 -21.04
N GLU A 77 8.97 16.56 -21.63
CA GLU A 77 10.22 17.15 -22.13
C GLU A 77 10.96 17.95 -21.06
N ALA A 78 10.23 18.65 -20.20
CA ALA A 78 10.79 19.47 -19.14
C ALA A 78 9.87 19.51 -17.92
N ILE A 79 10.47 19.73 -16.74
CA ILE A 79 9.77 19.86 -15.47
C ILE A 79 10.28 21.12 -14.78
N THR A 80 9.38 21.94 -14.24
CA THR A 80 9.75 23.15 -13.50
C THR A 80 8.93 23.32 -12.23
N LEU A 81 9.51 24.02 -11.26
CA LEU A 81 8.80 24.59 -10.11
C LEU A 81 8.75 26.10 -10.26
N TRP A 82 7.63 26.71 -9.90
CA TRP A 82 7.43 28.15 -9.98
C TRP A 82 6.56 28.68 -8.84
N ASN A 83 6.81 29.89 -8.34
CA ASN A 83 6.01 30.51 -7.26
C ASN A 83 5.55 31.95 -7.55
N GLY A 84 5.52 32.36 -8.82
CA GLY A 84 5.26 33.75 -9.20
C GLY A 84 6.54 34.50 -9.57
N ASN A 85 7.60 34.31 -8.80
CA ASN A 85 8.81 35.15 -8.88
C ASN A 85 10.05 34.39 -9.36
N GLN A 86 10.23 33.15 -8.91
CA GLN A 86 11.38 32.33 -9.25
C GLN A 86 10.96 31.03 -9.91
N GLN A 87 11.85 30.49 -10.75
CA GLN A 87 11.64 29.22 -11.44
C GLN A 87 12.88 28.34 -11.28
N GLU A 88 12.65 27.10 -10.86
CA GLU A 88 13.68 26.07 -10.80
C GLU A 88 13.38 24.97 -11.82
N SER A 89 14.40 24.51 -12.53
CA SER A 89 14.25 23.41 -13.50
C SER A 89 14.59 22.08 -12.85
N ILE A 90 13.76 21.06 -13.08
CA ILE A 90 13.94 19.71 -12.57
C ILE A 90 14.32 18.79 -13.74
N ASN A 91 15.30 17.92 -13.51
CA ASN A 91 15.68 16.91 -14.49
C ASN A 91 14.52 15.91 -14.71
N THR A 92 14.13 15.67 -15.96
CA THR A 92 13.03 14.74 -16.30
C THR A 92 13.25 13.31 -15.82
N SER A 93 14.50 12.86 -15.63
CA SER A 93 14.83 11.55 -15.05
C SER A 93 14.40 11.36 -13.59
N ARG A 94 13.99 12.44 -12.92
CA ARG A 94 13.40 12.44 -11.59
C ARG A 94 11.89 12.15 -11.60
N LEU A 95 11.23 12.23 -12.76
CA LEU A 95 9.86 11.76 -12.92
C LEU A 95 9.87 10.24 -13.12
N ARG A 96 9.32 9.51 -12.14
CA ARG A 96 9.43 8.05 -12.06
C ARG A 96 8.09 7.41 -11.75
N THR A 97 7.88 6.20 -12.25
CA THR A 97 6.82 5.33 -11.74
C THR A 97 7.16 4.85 -10.33
N ARG A 98 6.14 4.68 -9.48
CA ARG A 98 6.31 4.06 -8.16
C ARG A 98 6.13 2.54 -8.17
N VAL A 99 5.75 1.95 -9.29
CA VAL A 99 5.50 0.50 -9.38
C VAL A 99 6.72 -0.33 -8.99
N SER A 100 7.90 0.10 -9.47
CA SER A 100 9.18 -0.57 -9.25
C SER A 100 9.93 -0.08 -8.01
N ASP A 101 9.32 0.77 -7.19
CA ASP A 101 9.94 1.28 -5.97
C ASP A 101 9.92 0.20 -4.87
N SER A 102 11.12 -0.23 -4.44
CA SER A 102 11.31 -1.21 -3.37
C SER A 102 10.84 -0.70 -2.02
N ASN A 103 10.82 0.61 -1.81
CA ASN A 103 10.32 1.24 -0.58
C ASN A 103 8.80 1.48 -0.63
N PHE A 104 8.14 1.08 -1.72
CA PHE A 104 6.70 1.19 -1.92
C PHE A 104 6.04 -0.18 -2.05
N THR A 105 6.37 -1.14 -1.19
CA THR A 105 5.72 -2.44 -1.20
C THR A 105 4.41 -2.41 -0.40
N TRP A 106 3.36 -3.02 -0.95
CA TRP A 106 2.03 -3.05 -0.34
C TRP A 106 1.86 -4.31 0.49
N LEU A 107 2.30 -5.46 -0.02
CA LEU A 107 2.23 -6.72 0.70
C LEU A 107 3.32 -6.85 1.77
N PRO A 108 3.05 -7.63 2.85
CA PRO A 108 4.07 -7.97 3.82
C PRO A 108 5.27 -8.66 3.15
N SER A 109 6.46 -8.12 3.38
CA SER A 109 7.73 -8.77 3.05
C SER A 109 8.01 -9.91 4.03
N TYR A 110 8.67 -10.95 3.54
CA TYR A 110 9.11 -12.08 4.37
C TYR A 110 10.65 -12.16 4.33
N ASP A 111 11.26 -12.50 5.46
CA ASP A 111 12.71 -12.59 5.56
C ASP A 111 13.26 -13.65 4.57
N GLY A 112 14.41 -13.35 3.98
CA GLY A 112 15.06 -14.24 3.00
C GLY A 112 14.49 -14.19 1.59
N HIS A 113 13.48 -13.36 1.31
CA HIS A 113 12.99 -13.13 -0.05
C HIS A 113 13.83 -12.07 -0.79
N LEU A 114 14.07 -12.29 -2.08
CA LEU A 114 14.67 -11.27 -2.95
C LEU A 114 13.65 -10.18 -3.24
N THR A 115 14.01 -8.92 -3.02
CA THR A 115 13.13 -7.75 -3.18
C THR A 115 12.45 -7.67 -4.56
N GLY A 116 13.09 -8.18 -5.62
CA GLY A 116 12.50 -8.25 -6.96
C GLY A 116 11.21 -9.10 -7.00
N PHE A 117 11.13 -10.17 -6.19
CA PHE A 117 9.89 -10.97 -6.08
C PHE A 117 8.77 -10.21 -5.39
N ASP A 118 9.08 -9.38 -4.39
CA ASP A 118 8.07 -8.55 -3.72
C ASP A 118 7.47 -7.53 -4.69
N ILE A 119 8.31 -6.89 -5.51
CA ILE A 119 7.87 -5.95 -6.54
C ILE A 119 6.96 -6.66 -7.57
N LEU A 120 7.37 -7.83 -8.07
CA LEU A 120 6.56 -8.60 -9.03
C LEU A 120 5.24 -9.06 -8.42
N ARG A 121 5.27 -9.57 -7.19
CA ARG A 121 4.09 -10.02 -6.45
C ARG A 121 3.10 -8.88 -6.28
N ASP A 122 3.58 -7.71 -5.86
CA ASP A 122 2.77 -6.50 -5.77
C ASP A 122 2.18 -6.10 -7.12
N TYR A 123 3.00 -6.10 -8.18
CA TYR A 123 2.56 -5.71 -9.52
C TYR A 123 1.37 -6.55 -10.01
N PHE A 124 1.42 -7.87 -9.82
CA PHE A 124 0.35 -8.76 -10.24
C PHE A 124 -0.85 -8.76 -9.29
N ALA A 125 -0.63 -8.60 -7.98
CA ALA A 125 -1.71 -8.58 -7.00
C ALA A 125 -2.47 -7.24 -6.98
N PHE A 126 -1.76 -6.14 -7.26
CA PHE A 126 -2.25 -4.77 -7.11
C PHE A 126 -1.93 -3.92 -8.34
N PRO A 127 -2.68 -4.11 -9.45
CA PRO A 127 -2.46 -3.34 -10.68
C PRO A 127 -2.66 -1.82 -10.49
N ASP A 128 -3.41 -1.41 -9.46
CA ASP A 128 -3.63 -0.02 -9.10
C ASP A 128 -2.34 0.72 -8.69
N LYS A 129 -1.29 -0.01 -8.32
CA LYS A 129 0.05 0.55 -8.06
C LYS A 129 0.60 1.30 -9.28
N ALA A 130 0.16 0.93 -10.49
CA ALA A 130 0.53 1.58 -11.75
C ALA A 130 -0.05 2.99 -11.92
N ALA A 131 -0.98 3.41 -11.06
CA ALA A 131 -1.51 4.77 -11.04
C ALA A 131 -0.70 5.73 -10.15
N TYR A 132 0.46 5.30 -9.63
CA TYR A 132 1.34 6.14 -8.82
C TYR A 132 2.58 6.59 -9.61
N MET A 133 2.86 7.89 -9.52
CA MET A 133 4.11 8.49 -10.00
C MET A 133 4.73 9.37 -8.94
N ARG A 134 6.03 9.63 -9.12
CA ARG A 134 6.83 10.47 -8.25
C ARG A 134 7.65 11.46 -9.06
N VAL A 135 7.76 12.67 -8.55
CA VAL A 135 8.86 13.58 -8.89
C VAL A 135 9.84 13.53 -7.73
N ASP A 136 10.97 12.88 -7.95
CA ASP A 136 11.95 12.52 -6.93
C ASP A 136 13.01 13.60 -6.75
N ASP A 137 13.80 13.53 -5.67
CA ASP A 137 15.00 14.37 -5.47
C ASP A 137 14.71 15.88 -5.66
N LEU A 138 13.76 16.40 -4.88
CA LEU A 138 13.27 17.78 -4.92
C LEU A 138 13.76 18.64 -3.74
N GLY A 139 14.38 18.05 -2.72
CA GLY A 139 14.66 18.78 -1.46
C GLY A 139 15.47 20.06 -1.67
N ASP A 140 16.54 20.01 -2.47
CA ASP A 140 17.35 21.19 -2.75
C ASP A 140 16.60 22.27 -3.53
N GLN A 141 15.77 21.87 -4.51
CA GLN A 141 14.96 22.82 -5.27
C GLN A 141 13.90 23.45 -4.37
N LEU A 142 13.21 22.67 -3.53
CA LEU A 142 12.16 23.16 -2.64
C LEU A 142 12.68 24.11 -1.56
N ARG A 143 13.94 23.93 -1.10
CA ARG A 143 14.61 24.87 -0.18
C ARG A 143 14.75 26.28 -0.77
N ALA A 144 14.79 26.44 -2.09
CA ALA A 144 14.79 27.76 -2.71
C ALA A 144 13.43 28.47 -2.57
N PHE A 145 12.33 27.74 -2.35
CA PHE A 145 10.96 28.27 -2.31
C PHE A 145 10.53 28.71 -0.92
N ASN A 146 10.89 29.95 -0.55
CA ASN A 146 10.30 30.63 0.60
C ASN A 146 8.89 31.18 0.29
N SER A 147 8.01 30.30 -0.19
CA SER A 147 6.61 30.59 -0.48
C SER A 147 5.71 29.49 0.08
N ASN A 148 4.47 29.85 0.43
CA ASN A 148 3.44 28.92 0.88
C ASN A 148 2.86 28.09 -0.28
N GLU A 149 3.10 28.53 -1.51
CA GLU A 149 2.58 27.93 -2.74
C GLU A 149 3.72 27.68 -3.74
N VAL A 150 3.64 26.55 -4.45
CA VAL A 150 4.53 26.21 -5.56
C VAL A 150 3.74 25.50 -6.65
N THR A 151 3.99 25.86 -7.91
CA THR A 151 3.39 25.24 -9.10
C THR A 151 4.42 24.33 -9.75
N LEU A 152 4.14 23.03 -9.77
CA LEU A 152 4.85 22.05 -10.56
C LEU A 152 4.29 22.05 -11.98
N THR A 153 5.13 22.28 -12.98
CA THR A 153 4.73 22.23 -14.40
C THR A 153 5.45 21.08 -15.10
N LEU A 154 4.68 20.18 -15.72
CA LEU A 154 5.17 19.16 -16.64
C LEU A 154 4.90 19.63 -18.06
N PHE A 155 5.96 19.91 -18.83
CA PHE A 155 5.84 20.26 -20.24
C PHE A 155 5.86 18.99 -21.10
N ILE A 156 4.83 18.77 -21.89
CA ILE A 156 4.51 17.49 -22.53
C ILE A 156 4.50 17.68 -24.04
N GLN A 157 5.20 16.81 -24.77
CA GLN A 157 5.30 16.85 -26.23
C GLN A 157 3.94 16.71 -26.90
N HIS A 158 3.15 15.71 -26.49
CA HIS A 158 1.83 15.47 -27.06
C HIS A 158 0.86 15.04 -25.97
N LEU A 159 -0.16 15.85 -25.72
CA LEU A 159 -1.26 15.56 -24.83
C LEU A 159 -2.56 15.67 -25.65
N PRO A 160 -3.37 14.60 -25.76
CA PRO A 160 -4.63 14.65 -26.49
C PRO A 160 -5.50 15.82 -26.03
N VAL A 161 -6.11 16.54 -26.97
CA VAL A 161 -6.88 17.76 -26.64
C VAL A 161 -8.08 17.43 -25.75
N GLU A 162 -8.71 16.26 -25.94
CA GLU A 162 -9.78 15.79 -25.05
C GLU A 162 -9.34 15.69 -23.58
N TYR A 163 -8.06 15.41 -23.32
CA TYR A 163 -7.53 15.22 -21.96
C TYR A 163 -7.43 16.53 -21.18
N LEU A 164 -7.27 17.67 -21.87
CA LEU A 164 -7.08 18.97 -21.23
C LEU A 164 -8.23 19.31 -20.26
N SER A 165 -9.46 19.02 -20.68
CA SER A 165 -10.67 19.29 -19.88
C SER A 165 -10.90 18.33 -18.72
N LEU A 166 -10.17 17.20 -18.68
CA LEU A 166 -10.32 16.17 -17.66
C LEU A 166 -9.48 16.45 -16.42
N PHE A 167 -8.43 17.29 -16.54
CA PHE A 167 -7.60 17.63 -15.40
C PHE A 167 -8.36 18.50 -14.41
N SER A 168 -8.47 17.99 -13.19
CA SER A 168 -9.05 18.69 -12.04
C SER A 168 -8.40 18.17 -10.76
N PRO A 169 -8.50 18.90 -9.64
CA PRO A 169 -7.97 18.44 -8.35
C PRO A 169 -8.50 17.09 -7.88
N GLU A 170 -9.57 16.55 -8.46
CA GLU A 170 -10.10 15.21 -8.11
C GLU A 170 -9.37 14.06 -8.82
N VAL A 171 -8.68 14.35 -9.93
CA VAL A 171 -7.99 13.35 -10.77
C VAL A 171 -6.70 12.89 -10.14
N ILE A 172 -5.90 13.84 -9.65
CA ILE A 172 -4.61 13.57 -9.01
C ILE A 172 -4.79 13.83 -7.52
N GLN A 173 -4.27 12.92 -6.70
CA GLN A 173 -4.38 12.98 -5.24
C GLN A 173 -3.00 12.84 -4.62
N LEU A 174 -2.76 13.56 -3.53
CA LEU A 174 -1.61 13.40 -2.64
C LEU A 174 -1.97 12.53 -1.44
N ASN A 175 -0.99 12.20 -0.61
CA ASN A 175 -1.21 11.56 0.70
C ASN A 175 -2.06 10.28 0.63
N THR A 176 -2.00 9.56 -0.49
CA THR A 176 -2.78 8.33 -0.66
C THR A 176 -1.97 7.11 -0.28
N VAL A 177 -2.64 6.11 0.30
CA VAL A 177 -2.01 4.88 0.76
C VAL A 177 -2.91 3.67 0.49
N PRO A 178 -2.33 2.51 0.13
CA PRO A 178 -3.06 1.26 0.19
C PRO A 178 -3.32 0.85 1.65
N ALA A 179 -4.54 0.44 1.97
CA ALA A 179 -4.86 -0.15 3.26
C ALA A 179 -5.28 -1.61 3.08
N LEU A 180 -4.55 -2.53 3.69
CA LEU A 180 -4.83 -3.96 3.61
C LEU A 180 -5.83 -4.39 4.69
N ASN A 181 -6.85 -5.16 4.31
CA ASN A 181 -7.77 -5.87 5.19
C ASN A 181 -7.08 -7.12 5.77
N LEU A 182 -5.99 -6.91 6.51
CA LEU A 182 -5.24 -7.94 7.21
C LEU A 182 -4.99 -7.46 8.63
N PHE A 183 -5.31 -8.29 9.62
CA PHE A 183 -5.08 -7.98 11.01
C PHE A 183 -4.81 -9.25 11.80
N ARG A 184 -4.09 -9.08 12.91
CA ARG A 184 -3.75 -10.18 13.82
C ARG A 184 -4.94 -10.50 14.72
N ARG A 185 -5.18 -11.79 14.96
CA ARG A 185 -6.19 -12.29 15.90
C ARG A 185 -5.69 -13.57 16.55
N ARG A 186 -5.98 -13.77 17.83
CA ARG A 186 -5.81 -15.06 18.49
C ARG A 186 -6.91 -16.01 18.04
N GLY A 187 -6.55 -17.21 17.57
CA GLY A 187 -7.52 -18.24 17.20
C GLY A 187 -8.16 -18.91 18.41
N GLU A 188 -9.23 -19.65 18.15
CA GLU A 188 -9.86 -20.52 19.15
C GLU A 188 -8.86 -21.60 19.61
N PRO A 189 -8.78 -21.89 20.94
CA PRO A 189 -7.94 -22.95 21.45
C PRO A 189 -8.32 -24.31 20.86
N LEU A 190 -7.31 -25.07 20.43
CA LEU A 190 -7.50 -26.38 19.83
C LEU A 190 -7.11 -27.46 20.83
N ARG A 191 -8.06 -28.30 21.22
CA ARG A 191 -7.72 -29.53 21.96
C ARG A 191 -7.28 -30.61 20.98
N TYR A 192 -6.06 -31.09 21.13
CA TYR A 192 -5.46 -32.13 20.30
C TYR A 192 -5.24 -33.40 21.13
N ASP A 193 -5.85 -34.50 20.70
CA ASP A 193 -5.81 -35.81 21.38
C ASP A 193 -4.93 -36.84 20.66
N PHE A 194 -4.05 -36.37 19.77
CA PHE A 194 -3.15 -37.21 18.96
C PHE A 194 -3.82 -38.22 18.02
N SER A 195 -5.16 -38.22 17.92
CA SER A 195 -5.91 -39.17 17.09
C SER A 195 -6.08 -38.71 15.64
N LYS A 196 -5.95 -37.40 15.40
CA LYS A 196 -6.19 -36.76 14.10
C LYS A 196 -4.90 -36.29 13.47
N LEU A 197 -4.79 -36.46 12.15
CA LEU A 197 -3.64 -35.93 11.41
C LEU A 197 -3.60 -34.41 11.34
N SER A 198 -4.77 -33.76 11.41
CA SER A 198 -4.87 -32.31 11.42
C SER A 198 -6.16 -31.82 12.09
N MET A 199 -6.14 -30.59 12.58
CA MET A 199 -7.29 -29.91 13.17
C MET A 199 -7.64 -28.63 12.40
N PRO A 200 -8.93 -28.30 12.23
CA PRO A 200 -9.33 -27.05 11.59
C PRO A 200 -8.96 -25.86 12.48
N VAL A 201 -8.29 -24.87 11.91
CA VAL A 201 -7.99 -23.61 12.58
C VAL A 201 -9.17 -22.66 12.44
N ILE A 202 -9.67 -22.19 13.57
CA ILE A 202 -10.84 -21.32 13.66
C ILE A 202 -10.42 -20.00 14.31
N ALA A 203 -10.71 -18.88 13.65
CA ALA A 203 -10.40 -17.55 14.18
C ALA A 203 -11.37 -17.10 15.27
N ASP A 204 -12.64 -17.49 15.16
CA ASP A 204 -13.71 -17.21 16.12
C ASP A 204 -14.83 -18.22 15.87
N ALA A 205 -15.23 -18.99 16.89
CA ALA A 205 -16.25 -20.02 16.75
C ALA A 205 -17.67 -19.44 16.59
N GLN A 206 -17.94 -18.28 17.19
CA GLN A 206 -19.24 -17.60 17.13
C GLN A 206 -19.41 -16.83 15.81
N GLN A 207 -18.30 -16.36 15.23
CA GLN A 207 -18.28 -15.53 14.02
C GLN A 207 -17.48 -16.18 12.86
N GLN A 208 -17.60 -17.51 12.69
CA GLN A 208 -16.81 -18.26 11.70
C GLN A 208 -16.92 -17.76 10.26
N ASP A 209 -18.06 -17.19 9.88
CA ASP A 209 -18.28 -16.69 8.51
C ASP A 209 -17.81 -15.23 8.32
N HIS A 210 -17.45 -14.52 9.40
CA HIS A 210 -16.95 -13.15 9.34
C HIS A 210 -15.44 -13.09 9.06
N TYR A 211 -14.68 -14.05 9.59
CA TYR A 211 -13.22 -14.06 9.48
C TYR A 211 -12.74 -15.17 8.55
N THR A 212 -11.81 -14.83 7.68
CA THR A 212 -11.05 -15.80 6.88
C THR A 212 -9.62 -15.85 7.39
N VAL A 213 -9.13 -17.03 7.76
CA VAL A 213 -7.73 -17.24 8.16
C VAL A 213 -6.84 -17.18 6.93
N VAL A 214 -5.88 -16.27 6.94
CA VAL A 214 -4.93 -16.04 5.84
C VAL A 214 -3.64 -16.81 6.07
N SER A 215 -3.10 -16.76 7.29
CA SER A 215 -1.93 -17.53 7.73
C SER A 215 -2.02 -17.80 9.23
N VAL A 216 -1.35 -18.87 9.66
CA VAL A 216 -0.99 -19.12 11.06
C VAL A 216 0.40 -18.53 11.26
N GLU A 217 0.53 -17.58 12.18
CA GLU A 217 1.80 -16.88 12.45
C GLU A 217 2.61 -17.59 13.54
N SER A 218 1.94 -18.12 14.56
CA SER A 218 2.57 -18.95 15.58
C SER A 218 1.58 -19.92 16.21
N VAL A 219 2.14 -20.99 16.78
CA VAL A 219 1.40 -22.03 17.51
C VAL A 219 2.12 -22.26 18.82
N ASN A 220 1.39 -22.23 19.93
CA ASN A 220 1.92 -22.52 21.25
C ASN A 220 1.11 -23.64 21.91
N GLU A 221 1.77 -24.49 22.68
CA GLU A 221 1.13 -25.40 23.62
C GLU A 221 0.82 -24.66 24.92
N VAL A 222 -0.40 -24.81 25.43
CA VAL A 222 -0.86 -24.17 26.66
C VAL A 222 -0.66 -25.15 27.82
N LEU A 223 0.28 -24.82 28.70
CA LEU A 223 0.59 -25.55 29.93
C LEU A 223 0.13 -24.74 31.15
N SER A 224 0.10 -25.39 32.32
CA SER A 224 -0.17 -24.70 33.59
C SER A 224 0.86 -23.62 33.94
N THR A 225 2.08 -23.75 33.41
CA THR A 225 3.21 -22.83 33.62
C THR A 225 3.25 -21.68 32.60
N GLY A 226 2.45 -21.73 31.55
CA GLY A 226 2.44 -20.73 30.48
C GLY A 226 2.29 -21.33 29.08
N GLU A 227 2.53 -20.51 28.06
CA GLU A 227 2.53 -20.95 26.67
C GLU A 227 3.94 -21.28 26.20
N VAL A 228 4.12 -22.46 25.59
CA VAL A 228 5.41 -22.91 25.02
C VAL A 228 5.30 -22.94 23.49
N PRO A 229 6.15 -22.22 22.75
CA PRO A 229 6.06 -22.15 21.29
C PRO A 229 6.46 -23.48 20.63
N LEU A 230 5.75 -23.83 19.56
CA LEU A 230 6.12 -24.90 18.65
C LEU A 230 6.90 -24.34 17.45
N THR A 231 7.77 -25.15 16.87
CA THR A 231 8.62 -24.74 15.74
C THR A 231 7.94 -25.04 14.40
N PRO A 232 7.89 -24.11 13.43
CA PRO A 232 7.41 -24.42 12.08
C PRO A 232 8.30 -25.47 11.40
N ILE A 233 7.71 -26.45 10.73
CA ILE A 233 8.45 -27.56 10.10
C ILE A 233 9.52 -27.10 9.08
N TYR A 234 9.33 -25.94 8.47
CA TYR A 234 10.23 -25.38 7.46
C TYR A 234 11.34 -24.48 8.04
N GLU A 235 11.25 -24.09 9.32
CA GLU A 235 12.31 -23.33 10.01
C GLU A 235 13.37 -24.24 10.62
N SER A 236 13.07 -25.51 10.81
CA SER A 236 14.04 -26.53 11.18
C SER A 236 15.04 -26.72 10.03
N GLY A 237 16.10 -25.92 10.03
CA GLY A 237 17.26 -26.19 9.17
C GLY A 237 17.79 -27.60 9.44
N TYR A 238 18.56 -28.15 8.49
CA TYR A 238 19.24 -29.44 8.64
C TYR A 238 20.12 -29.55 9.91
N TRP A 239 20.37 -28.44 10.61
CA TRP A 239 21.18 -28.29 11.81
C TRP A 239 20.37 -27.97 13.08
N SER A 240 19.04 -27.93 13.01
CA SER A 240 18.17 -27.65 14.17
C SER A 240 17.96 -28.94 14.96
N ASP A 241 18.73 -29.10 16.03
CA ASP A 241 18.65 -30.20 17.00
C ASP A 241 17.58 -29.91 18.07
N SER A 242 16.36 -29.57 17.60
CA SER A 242 15.25 -29.20 18.48
C SER A 242 14.28 -30.36 18.63
N ASP A 243 14.19 -30.90 19.84
CA ASP A 243 13.12 -31.83 20.25
C ASP A 243 11.76 -31.12 20.43
N ALA A 244 11.68 -29.80 20.15
CA ALA A 244 10.43 -29.07 20.25
C ALA A 244 9.40 -29.63 19.26
N PRO A 245 8.11 -29.71 19.65
CA PRO A 245 7.08 -30.14 18.74
C PRO A 245 7.00 -29.20 17.54
N GLN A 246 6.80 -29.80 16.37
CA GLN A 246 6.78 -29.10 15.11
C GLN A 246 5.36 -28.93 14.60
N TRP A 247 5.11 -27.87 13.83
CA TRP A 247 3.81 -27.64 13.23
C TRP A 247 3.88 -27.24 11.76
N GLN A 248 2.79 -27.53 11.05
CA GLN A 248 2.58 -27.10 9.68
C GLN A 248 1.11 -26.70 9.48
N SER A 249 0.88 -25.60 8.78
CA SER A 249 -0.47 -25.24 8.31
C SER A 249 -0.67 -25.65 6.86
N SER A 250 -1.89 -26.07 6.52
CA SER A 250 -2.30 -26.37 5.15
C SER A 250 -3.62 -25.68 4.82
N GLN A 251 -3.74 -25.21 3.59
CA GLN A 251 -4.93 -24.55 3.11
C GLN A 251 -5.72 -25.46 2.16
N TYR A 252 -7.05 -25.38 2.24
CA TYR A 252 -7.95 -26.04 1.30
C TYR A 252 -9.21 -25.20 1.09
N TRP A 253 -9.97 -25.54 0.05
CA TRP A 253 -11.26 -24.92 -0.23
C TRP A 253 -12.37 -25.90 0.12
N ASP A 254 -13.36 -25.46 0.89
CA ASP A 254 -14.52 -26.30 1.19
C ASP A 254 -15.49 -26.38 -0.01
N HIS A 255 -16.51 -27.22 0.09
CA HIS A 255 -17.54 -27.38 -0.95
C HIS A 255 -18.32 -26.09 -1.25
N LYS A 256 -18.27 -25.07 -0.37
CA LYS A 256 -18.86 -23.75 -0.59
C LYS A 256 -17.87 -22.75 -1.21
N GLY A 257 -16.66 -23.21 -1.54
CA GLY A 257 -15.59 -22.37 -2.06
C GLY A 257 -15.06 -21.36 -1.03
N ARG A 258 -15.12 -21.69 0.27
CA ARG A 258 -14.50 -20.89 1.33
C ARG A 258 -13.09 -21.43 1.62
N ARG A 259 -12.15 -20.51 1.82
CA ARG A 259 -10.78 -20.85 2.22
C ARG A 259 -10.78 -21.31 3.67
N ARG A 260 -10.23 -22.48 3.92
CA ARG A 260 -10.07 -23.10 5.24
C ARG A 260 -8.60 -23.41 5.48
N MET A 261 -8.26 -23.49 6.76
CA MET A 261 -6.91 -23.70 7.25
C MET A 261 -6.94 -24.89 8.22
N ASN A 262 -6.03 -25.84 8.04
CA ASN A 262 -5.80 -26.92 8.97
C ASN A 262 -4.41 -26.78 9.59
N LEU A 263 -4.28 -27.20 10.83
CA LEU A 263 -3.05 -27.29 11.58
C LEU A 263 -2.69 -28.75 11.79
N SER A 264 -1.47 -29.13 11.46
CA SER A 264 -0.90 -30.45 11.77
C SER A 264 0.26 -30.25 12.73
N VAL A 265 0.37 -31.12 13.73
CA VAL A 265 1.43 -31.05 14.74
C VAL A 265 2.11 -32.40 14.86
N SER A 266 3.43 -32.37 14.96
CA SER A 266 4.30 -33.54 15.10
C SER A 266 5.11 -33.42 16.39
N TYR A 267 5.09 -34.48 17.20
CA TYR A 267 5.89 -34.61 18.40
C TYR A 267 6.97 -35.66 18.14
N ALA A 268 8.24 -35.33 18.38
CA ALA A 268 9.34 -36.29 18.23
C ALA A 268 9.20 -37.48 19.21
N GLN A 269 8.70 -37.20 20.42
CA GLN A 269 8.30 -38.19 21.41
C GLN A 269 6.91 -37.84 21.91
N MET A 270 6.00 -38.83 21.91
CA MET A 270 4.68 -38.62 22.49
C MET A 270 4.80 -38.43 24.01
N PRO A 271 4.15 -37.40 24.59
CA PRO A 271 4.13 -37.25 26.04
C PRO A 271 3.36 -38.43 26.65
N MET A 272 4.09 -39.32 27.34
CA MET A 272 3.56 -40.58 27.89
C MET A 272 2.40 -40.38 28.88
N ASP A 273 2.32 -39.21 29.52
CA ASP A 273 1.34 -38.89 30.58
C ASP A 273 0.23 -37.93 30.13
N GLN A 274 0.13 -37.57 28.84
CA GLN A 274 -0.88 -36.64 28.35
C GLN A 274 -1.81 -37.28 27.32
N GLU A 275 -3.11 -37.35 27.64
CA GLU A 275 -4.15 -37.79 26.69
C GLU A 275 -4.48 -36.71 25.65
N SER A 276 -4.22 -35.44 25.97
CA SER A 276 -4.46 -34.33 25.06
C SER A 276 -3.69 -33.09 25.46
N VAL A 277 -3.34 -32.28 24.48
CA VAL A 277 -2.77 -30.93 24.65
C VAL A 277 -3.75 -29.87 24.18
N VAL A 278 -3.58 -28.64 24.67
CA VAL A 278 -4.32 -27.47 24.18
C VAL A 278 -3.35 -26.58 23.43
N LEU A 279 -3.68 -26.24 22.19
CA LEU A 279 -2.88 -25.36 21.36
C LEU A 279 -3.55 -24.01 21.23
N SER A 280 -2.79 -22.94 21.39
CA SER A 280 -3.19 -21.59 21.03
C SER A 280 -2.50 -21.16 19.74
N THR A 281 -3.17 -20.31 18.96
CA THR A 281 -2.65 -19.85 17.66
C THR A 281 -2.72 -18.33 17.56
N GLN A 282 -1.68 -17.73 16.99
CA GLN A 282 -1.74 -16.36 16.47
C GLN A 282 -1.98 -16.42 14.98
N LEU A 283 -2.99 -15.71 14.51
CA LEU A 283 -3.47 -15.79 13.14
C LEU A 283 -3.39 -14.43 12.47
N MET A 284 -3.03 -14.42 11.18
CA MET A 284 -3.41 -13.33 10.30
C MET A 284 -4.78 -13.63 9.70
N VAL A 285 -5.72 -12.71 9.84
CA VAL A 285 -7.10 -12.88 9.36
C VAL A 285 -7.54 -11.69 8.52
N CYS A 286 -8.59 -11.89 7.73
CA CYS A 286 -9.28 -10.83 7.01
C CYS A 286 -10.80 -10.94 7.18
N ASN A 287 -11.51 -9.85 6.92
CA ASN A 287 -12.98 -9.79 6.96
C ASN A 287 -13.68 -10.40 5.72
N GLY A 288 -12.99 -11.25 4.96
CA GLY A 288 -13.53 -11.84 3.74
C GLY A 288 -13.99 -10.78 2.73
N ARG A 289 -15.27 -10.80 2.36
CA ARG A 289 -15.86 -9.90 1.35
C ARG A 289 -16.57 -8.67 1.90
N THR A 290 -16.74 -8.55 3.22
CA THR A 290 -17.48 -7.42 3.78
C THR A 290 -16.86 -6.05 3.45
N PRO A 291 -15.52 -5.90 3.31
CA PRO A 291 -14.90 -4.67 2.80
C PRO A 291 -15.38 -4.19 1.43
N CYS A 292 -15.79 -5.12 0.55
CA CYS A 292 -16.24 -4.78 -0.80
C CYS A 292 -17.59 -4.04 -0.80
N LEU A 293 -18.30 -4.06 0.33
CA LEU A 293 -19.59 -3.38 0.49
C LEU A 293 -19.44 -1.92 0.91
N ILE A 294 -18.22 -1.47 1.27
CA ILE A 294 -17.98 -0.08 1.68
C ILE A 294 -17.99 0.82 0.42
N PRO A 295 -18.89 1.81 0.33
CA PRO A 295 -18.98 2.68 -0.84
C PRO A 295 -17.73 3.55 -1.01
N THR A 296 -17.46 3.93 -2.26
CA THR A 296 -16.43 4.94 -2.55
C THR A 296 -16.84 6.28 -1.93
N GLY A 297 -15.89 6.99 -1.33
CA GLY A 297 -16.09 8.27 -0.68
C GLY A 297 -16.48 8.17 0.80
N THR A 298 -16.65 6.96 1.35
CA THR A 298 -16.89 6.77 2.79
C THR A 298 -15.73 7.33 3.60
N TRP A 299 -16.07 8.12 4.62
CA TRP A 299 -15.13 8.61 5.62
C TRP A 299 -14.91 7.54 6.69
N LEU A 300 -13.65 7.29 6.99
CA LEU A 300 -13.18 6.30 7.95
C LEU A 300 -12.58 7.03 9.15
N ASN A 301 -12.91 6.53 10.34
CA ASN A 301 -12.33 7.03 11.58
C ASN A 301 -11.01 6.31 11.87
N VAL A 302 -10.00 7.09 12.26
CA VAL A 302 -8.71 6.56 12.70
C VAL A 302 -8.75 6.33 14.21
N TRP A 303 -8.51 5.10 14.64
CA TRP A 303 -8.56 4.71 16.06
C TRP A 303 -7.36 5.23 16.87
N GLN A 304 -6.19 5.38 16.24
CA GLN A 304 -5.01 6.04 16.82
C GLN A 304 -4.75 7.34 16.06
N ARG A 305 -5.22 8.46 16.61
CA ARG A 305 -4.96 9.79 16.05
C ARG A 305 -3.46 10.05 16.08
N SER A 306 -2.85 10.24 14.91
CA SER A 306 -1.60 11.01 14.82
C SER A 306 -1.94 12.49 14.83
N THR A 307 -1.00 13.35 15.21
CA THR A 307 -1.18 14.81 15.27
C THR A 307 -1.63 15.42 13.93
N TYR A 308 -1.42 14.72 12.81
CA TYR A 308 -1.65 15.21 11.45
C TYR A 308 -2.70 14.41 10.64
N LEU A 309 -3.28 13.33 11.20
CA LEU A 309 -4.31 12.51 10.56
C LEU A 309 -5.68 12.74 11.21
N ALA A 310 -6.49 13.60 10.62
CA ALA A 310 -7.83 13.93 11.12
C ALA A 310 -8.91 12.95 10.62
N SER A 311 -8.84 12.54 9.36
CA SER A 311 -9.86 11.74 8.69
C SER A 311 -9.28 11.02 7.48
N LEU A 312 -9.84 9.87 7.15
CA LEU A 312 -9.45 9.06 6.00
C LEU A 312 -10.63 8.94 5.04
N ARG A 313 -10.41 9.15 3.74
CA ARG A 313 -11.45 9.00 2.71
C ARG A 313 -11.16 7.83 1.81
N LEU A 314 -12.12 6.92 1.68
CA LEU A 314 -12.00 5.79 0.77
C LEU A 314 -12.10 6.26 -0.70
N LEU A 315 -11.01 6.22 -1.45
CA LEU A 315 -10.97 6.61 -2.86
C LEU A 315 -11.35 5.48 -3.81
N LYS A 316 -11.01 4.24 -3.45
CA LYS A 316 -11.26 3.06 -4.29
C LYS A 316 -11.50 1.81 -3.44
N PRO A 317 -12.67 1.17 -3.56
CA PRO A 317 -12.97 -0.07 -2.84
C PRO A 317 -12.28 -1.28 -3.50
N PRO A 318 -12.06 -2.36 -2.74
CA PRO A 318 -11.49 -3.60 -3.27
C PRO A 318 -12.39 -4.21 -4.34
N ARG A 319 -11.83 -4.46 -5.54
CA ARG A 319 -12.59 -4.91 -6.72
C ARG A 319 -12.78 -6.43 -6.82
N HIS A 320 -11.96 -7.24 -6.15
CA HIS A 320 -11.98 -8.72 -6.25
C HIS A 320 -11.82 -9.44 -4.90
N ARG A 321 -12.19 -10.74 -4.90
CA ARG A 321 -12.07 -11.68 -3.76
C ARG A 321 -10.67 -11.72 -3.11
N ASN A 322 -9.63 -11.33 -3.87
CA ASN A 322 -8.22 -11.40 -3.46
C ASN A 322 -7.53 -10.04 -3.32
N THR A 323 -8.16 -8.94 -3.76
CA THR A 323 -7.64 -7.59 -3.50
C THR A 323 -8.10 -7.19 -2.11
N LEU A 324 -7.19 -7.28 -1.15
CA LEU A 324 -7.43 -6.89 0.22
C LEU A 324 -7.22 -5.40 0.43
N HIS A 325 -7.04 -4.58 -0.62
CA HIS A 325 -6.66 -3.18 -0.47
C HIS A 325 -7.80 -2.21 -0.72
N TRP A 326 -7.86 -1.20 0.13
CA TRP A 326 -8.48 0.08 -0.14
C TRP A 326 -7.41 1.07 -0.59
N ILE A 327 -7.76 2.06 -1.39
CA ILE A 327 -6.92 3.27 -1.52
C ILE A 327 -7.59 4.36 -0.73
N ILE A 328 -6.86 4.93 0.21
CA ILE A 328 -7.36 5.91 1.17
C ILE A 328 -6.53 7.19 1.03
N ASN A 329 -7.19 8.35 1.11
CA ASN A 329 -6.57 9.67 1.21
C ASN A 329 -6.76 10.23 2.62
#